data_AF-A0A0E3QF02-F1
#
_entry.id   AF-A0A0E3QF02-F1
#
_cell.length_a   1.000
_cell.length_b   1.000
_cell.length_c   1.000
_cell.angle_alpha   90.00
_cell.angle_beta   90.00
_cell.angle_gamma   90.00
#
_symmetry.space_group_name_H-M   'P 1'
#
loop_
_entity.id
_entity.type
_entity.pdbx_description
1 polymer ?
#
loop_
_entity_poly.entity_id
_entity_poly.type
_entity_poly.pdbx_seq_one_letter_code
_entity_poly.pdbx_strand_id
1 'polypeptide(L)'
;MKAGSIDSRPRVMFLLSLTTSIVLVILFLSGSFLTNASRGEIAYTRVDMAAGSIFVFVISMIISLSLWPRIADRVESKEKNNKIPD
;
A
#
# COMPACT_ATOMS: atom_id res chain seq x y z
N MET A 1 37.85 -4.55 -0.98
CA MET A 1 36.57 -4.85 -0.31
C MET A 1 35.46 -4.63 -1.30
N LYS A 2 34.79 -5.70 -1.76
CA LYS A 2 33.72 -5.63 -2.76
C LYS A 2 32.49 -5.08 -2.04
N ALA A 3 32.09 -3.84 -2.33
CA ALA A 3 30.88 -3.25 -1.78
C ALA A 3 29.72 -4.20 -2.10
N GLY A 4 29.22 -4.88 -1.06
CA GLY A 4 28.10 -5.78 -1.20
C GLY A 4 26.93 -4.98 -1.74
N SER A 5 26.54 -5.27 -2.97
CA SER A 5 25.25 -4.85 -3.53
C SER A 5 24.18 -5.45 -2.61
N ILE A 6 23.76 -4.69 -1.61
CA ILE A 6 22.57 -5.00 -0.82
C ILE A 6 21.45 -5.12 -1.87
N ASP A 7 20.88 -6.31 -1.98
CA ASP A 7 19.72 -6.54 -2.82
C ASP A 7 18.59 -5.63 -2.29
N SER A 8 18.45 -4.46 -2.90
CA SER A 8 17.62 -3.37 -2.43
C SER A 8 16.17 -3.59 -2.83
N ARG A 9 15.92 -4.47 -3.82
CA ARG A 9 14.60 -4.80 -4.35
C ARG A 9 13.63 -5.25 -3.24
N PRO A 10 13.92 -6.24 -2.37
CA PRO A 10 13.01 -6.62 -1.29
C PRO A 10 12.72 -5.48 -0.31
N ARG A 11 13.73 -4.64 0.01
CA ARG A 11 13.54 -3.47 0.90
C ARG A 11 12.66 -2.41 0.25
N VAL A 12 12.85 -2.13 -1.04
CA VAL A 12 12.04 -1.17 -1.80
C VAL A 12 10.60 -1.66 -1.91
N MET A 13 10.37 -2.95 -2.21
CA MET A 13 9.02 -3.52 -2.27
C MET A 13 8.31 -3.45 -0.91
N PHE A 14 9.04 -3.70 0.19
CA PHE A 14 8.51 -3.54 1.54
C PHE A 14 8.13 -2.08 1.82
N LEU A 15 9.01 -1.12 1.54
CA LEU A 15 8.75 0.30 1.74
C LEU A 15 7.57 0.81 0.90
N LEU A 16 7.48 0.38 -0.37
CA LEU A 16 6.35 0.68 -1.24
C LEU A 16 5.05 0.13 -0.66
N SER A 17 5.06 -1.13 -0.20
CA SER A 17 3.89 -1.77 0.41
C SER A 17 3.46 -1.08 1.69
N LEU A 18 4.43 -0.73 2.56
CA LEU A 18 4.20 0.00 3.80
C LEU A 18 3.64 1.40 3.52
N THR A 19 4.16 2.09 2.51
CA THR A 19 3.66 3.41 2.13
C THR A 19 2.23 3.32 1.60
N THR A 20 1.94 2.35 0.73
CA THR A 20 0.58 2.12 0.21
C THR A 20 -0.40 1.79 1.34
N SER A 21 -0.02 0.94 2.30
CA SER A 21 -0.91 0.58 3.41
C SER A 21 -1.20 1.78 4.33
N ILE A 22 -0.19 2.60 4.65
CA ILE A 22 -0.38 3.82 5.45
C ILE A 22 -1.34 4.80 4.74
N VAL A 23 -1.17 5.01 3.43
CA VAL A 23 -2.08 5.88 2.67
C VAL A 23 -3.52 5.39 2.73
N LEU A 24 -3.74 4.07 2.61
CA LEU A 24 -5.07 3.48 2.69
C LEU A 24 -5.69 3.59 4.09
N VAL A 25 -4.88 3.48 5.16
CA VAL A 25 -5.33 3.72 6.54
C VAL A 25 -5.78 5.18 6.72
N ILE A 26 -5.02 6.14 6.20
CA ILE A 26 -5.38 7.56 6.26
C ILE A 26 -6.69 7.82 5.52
N LEU A 27 -6.88 7.22 4.34
CA LEU A 27 -8.13 7.31 3.58
C LEU A 27 -9.31 6.71 4.37
N PHE A 28 -9.13 5.53 4.97
CA PHE A 28 -10.15 4.89 5.79
C PHE A 28 -10.54 5.77 6.99
N LEU A 29 -9.56 6.23 7.78
CA LEU A 29 -9.80 7.11 8.93
C LEU A 29 -10.47 8.42 8.55
N SER A 30 -10.05 9.02 7.44
CA SER A 30 -10.68 10.23 6.92
C SER A 30 -12.15 10.00 6.56
N GLY A 31 -12.45 8.86 5.91
CA GLY A 31 -13.82 8.46 5.59
C GLY A 31 -14.67 8.20 6.84
N SER A 32 -14.14 7.50 7.84
CA SER A 32 -14.84 7.25 9.11
C SER A 32 -15.11 8.55 9.87
N PHE A 33 -14.13 9.46 9.91
CA PHE A 33 -14.27 10.76 10.57
C PHE A 33 -15.32 11.62 9.85
N LEU A 34 -15.26 11.70 8.52
CA LEU A 34 -16.23 12.44 7.72
C LEU A 34 -17.65 11.88 7.86
N THR A 35 -17.79 10.56 7.95
CA THR A 35 -19.10 9.91 8.15
C THR A 35 -19.69 10.23 9.52
N ASN A 36 -18.88 10.19 10.58
CA ASN A 36 -19.32 10.59 11.91
C ASN A 36 -19.70 12.07 11.98
N ALA A 37 -18.92 12.95 11.31
CA ALA A 37 -19.19 14.39 11.31
C ALA A 37 -20.46 14.74 10.51
N SER A 38 -20.70 14.07 9.38
CA SER A 38 -21.81 14.38 8.47
C SER A 38 -23.17 13.87 8.95
N ARG A 39 -23.22 12.80 9.75
CA ARG A 39 -24.48 12.18 10.18
C ARG A 39 -25.06 12.77 11.47
N GLY A 40 -24.32 13.62 12.18
CA GLY A 40 -24.78 14.22 13.45
C GLY A 40 -24.90 13.23 14.62
N GLU A 41 -24.69 11.93 14.37
CA GLU A 41 -24.68 10.84 15.35
C GLU A 41 -23.38 10.03 15.22
N ILE A 42 -22.95 9.40 16.31
CA ILE A 42 -21.74 8.56 16.33
C ILE A 42 -22.03 7.27 15.54
N ALA A 43 -21.72 7.28 14.24
CA ALA A 43 -21.89 6.11 13.36
C ALA A 43 -20.81 5.04 13.59
N TYR A 44 -19.58 5.47 13.91
CA TYR A 44 -18.46 4.59 14.24
C TYR A 44 -17.84 5.00 15.57
N THR A 45 -17.66 4.05 16.49
CA THR A 45 -16.95 4.31 17.74
C THR A 45 -15.44 4.36 17.51
N ARG A 46 -14.70 4.87 18.50
CA ARG A 46 -13.24 4.85 18.47
C ARG A 46 -12.68 3.42 18.35
N VAL A 47 -13.35 2.46 18.97
CA VAL A 47 -12.96 1.04 18.91
C VAL A 47 -13.13 0.51 17.48
N ASP A 48 -14.24 0.85 16.82
CA ASP A 48 -14.50 0.44 15.44
C ASP A 48 -13.48 1.03 14.46
N MET A 49 -13.16 2.32 14.63
CA MET A 49 -12.15 2.98 13.80
C MET A 49 -10.75 2.39 14.02
N ALA A 50 -10.38 2.07 15.26
CA ALA A 50 -9.07 1.49 15.58
C ALA A 50 -8.95 0.06 15.04
N ALA A 51 -9.93 -0.79 15.32
CA ALA A 51 -9.96 -2.17 14.82
C ALA A 51 -10.00 -2.21 13.29
N GLY A 52 -10.84 -1.36 12.68
CA GLY A 52 -10.92 -1.20 11.23
C GLY A 52 -9.59 -0.74 10.62
N SER A 53 -8.89 0.21 11.24
CA SER A 53 -7.59 0.68 10.75
C SER A 53 -6.51 -0.40 10.80
N ILE A 54 -6.47 -1.20 11.87
CA ILE A 54 -5.55 -2.35 11.98
C ILE A 54 -5.85 -3.37 10.88
N PHE A 55 -7.13 -3.70 10.69
CA PHE A 55 -7.56 -4.62 9.64
C PHE A 55 -7.16 -4.13 8.24
N VAL A 56 -7.47 -2.88 7.91
CA VAL A 56 -7.10 -2.25 6.63
C VAL A 56 -5.59 -2.23 6.45
N PHE A 57 -4.82 -1.88 7.49
CA PHE A 57 -3.36 -1.88 7.43
C PHE A 57 -2.80 -3.26 7.08
N VAL A 58 -3.21 -4.30 7.80
CA VAL A 58 -2.68 -5.66 7.63
C VAL A 58 -3.07 -6.22 6.26
N ILE A 59 -4.35 -6.13 5.88
CA ILE A 59 -4.82 -6.66 4.60
C ILE A 59 -4.18 -5.92 3.42
N SER A 60 -4.12 -4.58 3.47
CA SER A 60 -3.47 -3.82 2.41
C SER A 60 -1.97 -4.11 2.31
N MET A 61 -1.28 -4.28 3.44
CA MET A 61 0.14 -4.63 3.44
C MET A 61 0.38 -6.01 2.81
N ILE A 62 -0.43 -7.03 3.13
CA ILE A 62 -0.35 -8.37 2.52
C ILE A 62 -0.60 -8.29 1.00
N ILE A 63 -1.65 -7.58 0.60
CA ILE A 63 -2.00 -7.42 -0.81
C ILE A 63 -0.89 -6.68 -1.56
N SER A 64 -0.41 -5.55 -1.03
CA SER A 64 0.63 -4.73 -1.66
C SER A 64 1.96 -5.49 -1.78
N LEU A 65 2.35 -6.29 -0.78
CA LEU A 65 3.54 -7.14 -0.87
C LEU A 65 3.44 -8.17 -2.00
N SER A 66 2.23 -8.64 -2.31
CA SER A 66 1.98 -9.57 -3.42
C SER A 66 1.82 -8.84 -4.77
N LEU A 67 1.33 -7.61 -4.75
CA LEU A 67 1.00 -6.83 -5.93
C LEU A 67 2.20 -6.05 -6.50
N TRP A 68 3.01 -5.41 -5.65
CA TRP A 68 4.15 -4.60 -6.08
C TRP A 68 5.17 -5.36 -6.93
N PRO A 69 5.55 -6.62 -6.60
CA PRO A 69 6.44 -7.41 -7.46
C PRO A 69 5.85 -7.62 -8.86
N ARG A 70 4.55 -7.95 -8.94
CA ARG A 70 3.86 -8.17 -10.22
C ARG A 70 3.77 -6.90 -11.06
N ILE A 71 3.56 -5.74 -10.42
CA ILE A 71 3.57 -4.44 -11.09
C ILE A 71 4.97 -4.15 -11.63
N ALA A 72 6.02 -4.35 -10.82
CA ALA A 72 7.40 -4.12 -11.24
C ALA A 72 7.77 -5.00 -12.45
N ASP A 73 7.42 -6.29 -12.42
CA ASP A 73 7.69 -7.22 -13.51
C ASP A 73 6.94 -6.83 -14.79
N ARG A 74 5.68 -6.37 -14.68
CA ARG A 74 4.89 -5.87 -15.83
C ARG A 74 5.48 -4.59 -16.43
N VAL A 75 5.94 -3.67 -15.59
CA VAL A 75 6.57 -2.41 -16.03
C VAL A 75 7.87 -2.72 -16.77
N GLU A 76 8.71 -3.60 -16.23
CA GLU A 76 9.96 -4.03 -16.88
C GLU A 76 9.70 -4.73 -18.23
N SER A 77 8.71 -5.63 -18.29
CA SER A 77 8.34 -6.31 -19.54
C SER A 77 7.82 -5.33 -20.61
N LYS A 78 7.01 -4.34 -20.21
CA LYS A 78 6.48 -3.32 -21.13
C LYS A 78 7.60 -2.41 -21.66
N GLU A 79 8.61 -2.10 -20.85
CA GLU A 79 9.78 -1.34 -21.30
C GLU A 79 10.61 -2.12 -22.32
N LYS A 80 10.85 -3.42 -22.09
CA LYS A 80 11.60 -4.28 -23.03
C LYS A 80 10.90 -4.41 -24.38
N ASN A 81 9.58 -4.61 -24.39
CA ASN A 81 8.80 -4.73 -25.63
C ASN A 81 8.78 -3.42 -26.44
N ASN A 82 8.89 -2.25 -25.77
CA ASN A 82 8.89 -0.95 -26.43
C ASN A 82 10.26 -0.54 -27.00
N LYS A 83 11.33 -1.30 -26.71
CA LYS A 83 12.71 -1.04 -27.18
C LYS A 83 13.13 -1.94 -28.35
N ILE A 84 12.25 -2.77 -28.90
CA ILE A 84 12.49 -3.50 -30.14
C ILE A 84 11.94 -2.62 -31.27
N PRO A 85 12.79 -1.92 -32.05
CA PRO A 85 12.34 -1.31 -33.29
C PRO A 85 12.16 -2.42 -34.34
N ASP A 86 11.08 -2.32 -35.13
CA ASP A 86 10.94 -3.06 -36.39
C ASP A 86 12.11 -2.77 -37.35
#